data_AF-A0A8S3TXN1-F1
#
_entry.id   AF-A0A8S3TXN1-F1
#
_cell.length_a   1.000
_cell.length_b   1.000
_cell.length_c   1.000
_cell.angle_alpha   90.00
_cell.angle_beta   90.00
_cell.angle_gamma   90.00
#
_symmetry.space_group_name_H-M   'P 1'
#
loop_
_entity.id
_entity.type
_entity.pdbx_description
1 polymer ?
#
loop_
_entity_poly.entity_id
_entity_poly.type
_entity_poly.pdbx_seq_one_letter_code
_entity_poly.pdbx_strand_id
1 'polypeptide(L)'
;MESTFSLFLFVINTGLLNGACPSKCTCSYYQSGTYVNCESQSLEYIPTDFLRDTVSLYLGNNRLQSIQSYTFINMSQLYYLNLNRNNISHIEEHAFGKLPSLLDLYMTYNPFNCDCSVFSLWSWLTERLSIPFMGIGADCSNGTSIISLQSDALEICNPDNCKCFNGGECMAIGSALVCDCIGQWTGEFCQESQCTSYDCGYGDCYIEPENGTAQCLCGDRYVNYCPVYGMKNRKCIDICKTVTTMQSVMKNK
;
A
#
# COMPACT_ATOMS: atom_id res chain seq x y z
N MET A 1 -59.83 -1.17 35.82
CA MET A 1 -58.64 -1.78 36.43
C MET A 1 -58.53 -3.15 35.80
N GLU A 2 -57.59 -3.52 34.95
CA GLU A 2 -56.25 -3.04 34.56
C GLU A 2 -56.12 -3.31 33.03
N SER A 3 -55.59 -2.42 32.18
CA SER A 3 -54.16 -2.24 31.84
C SER A 3 -53.40 -3.58 31.77
N THR A 4 -52.88 -4.07 30.64
CA THR A 4 -51.99 -3.41 29.68
C THR A 4 -51.91 -4.22 28.36
N PHE A 5 -51.70 -3.50 27.26
CA PHE A 5 -51.29 -4.01 25.95
C PHE A 5 -49.89 -4.64 26.04
N SER A 6 -49.75 -5.91 25.64
CA SER A 6 -48.43 -6.54 25.47
C SER A 6 -47.86 -6.14 24.11
N LEU A 7 -47.03 -5.09 24.08
CA LEU A 7 -46.17 -4.78 22.94
C LEU A 7 -45.18 -5.94 22.76
N PHE A 8 -45.29 -6.69 21.66
CA PHE A 8 -44.17 -7.46 21.15
C PHE A 8 -43.11 -6.47 20.68
N LEU A 9 -42.16 -6.13 21.56
CA LEU A 9 -40.91 -5.55 21.12
C LEU A 9 -40.17 -6.61 20.30
N PHE A 10 -40.24 -6.47 18.98
CA PHE A 10 -39.18 -6.93 18.11
C PHE A 10 -37.89 -6.32 18.65
N VAL A 11 -37.09 -7.12 19.35
CA VAL A 11 -35.66 -6.84 19.42
C VAL A 11 -35.18 -7.06 18.00
N ILE A 12 -35.22 -5.99 17.20
CA ILE A 12 -34.38 -5.90 16.01
C ILE A 12 -32.98 -6.02 16.59
N ASN A 13 -32.38 -7.19 16.40
CA ASN A 13 -30.99 -7.44 16.74
C ASN A 13 -30.15 -6.48 15.89
N THR A 14 -29.92 -5.26 16.39
CA THR A 14 -29.07 -4.25 15.77
C THR A 14 -27.58 -4.60 15.92
N GLY A 15 -27.24 -5.88 16.07
CA GLY A 15 -25.88 -6.36 16.41
C GLY A 15 -25.12 -7.02 15.27
N LEU A 16 -25.61 -7.04 14.03
CA LEU A 16 -24.98 -7.78 12.92
C LEU A 16 -23.96 -6.96 12.12
N LEU A 17 -23.08 -6.23 12.81
CA LEU A 17 -21.78 -5.76 12.28
C LEU A 17 -20.72 -5.66 13.40
N ASN A 18 -20.80 -6.54 14.40
CA ASN A 18 -19.76 -6.72 15.41
C ASN A 18 -18.97 -7.97 15.02
N GLY A 19 -17.63 -7.89 15.00
CA GLY A 19 -16.75 -8.97 14.52
C GLY A 19 -17.01 -10.34 15.16
N ALA A 20 -16.36 -11.39 14.66
CA ALA A 20 -16.47 -12.74 15.19
C ALA A 20 -15.14 -13.18 15.82
N CYS A 21 -15.16 -14.22 16.64
CA CYS A 21 -13.89 -14.85 17.01
C CYS A 21 -13.31 -15.56 15.78
N PRO A 22 -12.08 -15.26 15.34
CA PRO A 22 -11.49 -15.96 14.20
C PRO A 22 -11.41 -17.46 14.45
N SER A 23 -11.63 -18.28 13.42
CA SER A 23 -11.78 -19.74 13.54
C SER A 23 -10.56 -20.48 14.10
N LYS A 24 -9.36 -19.91 13.96
CA LYS A 24 -8.11 -20.43 14.50
C LYS A 24 -7.78 -19.91 15.89
N CYS A 25 -8.57 -19.00 16.42
CA CYS A 25 -8.29 -18.31 17.67
C CYS A 25 -9.26 -18.71 18.77
N THR A 26 -8.85 -18.47 20.00
CA THR A 26 -9.71 -18.58 21.19
C THR A 26 -9.97 -17.18 21.73
N CYS A 27 -11.25 -16.84 21.93
CA CYS A 27 -11.65 -15.53 22.45
C CYS A 27 -12.24 -15.68 23.86
N SER A 28 -11.82 -14.80 24.76
CA SER A 28 -12.37 -14.67 26.11
C SER A 28 -12.99 -13.29 26.27
N TYR A 29 -14.25 -13.26 26.70
CA TYR A 29 -15.06 -12.06 26.78
C TYR A 29 -15.19 -11.63 28.24
N TYR A 30 -14.66 -10.46 28.58
CA TYR A 30 -14.78 -9.88 29.92
C TYR A 30 -15.40 -8.48 29.85
N GLN A 31 -15.84 -7.97 30.99
CA GLN A 31 -16.36 -6.60 31.08
C GLN A 31 -15.31 -5.54 30.72
N SER A 32 -14.03 -5.86 30.91
CA SER A 32 -12.89 -5.01 30.55
C SER A 32 -12.50 -5.07 29.07
N GLY A 33 -13.13 -5.95 28.27
CA GLY A 33 -12.85 -6.13 26.85
C GLY A 33 -12.58 -7.57 26.46
N THR A 34 -12.33 -7.78 25.16
CA THR A 34 -12.09 -9.09 24.57
C THR A 34 -10.60 -9.42 24.46
N TYR A 35 -10.24 -10.63 24.88
CA TYR A 35 -8.88 -11.18 24.79
C TYR A 35 -8.87 -12.24 23.70
N VAL A 36 -8.04 -12.07 22.68
CA VAL A 36 -7.98 -12.93 21.51
C VAL A 36 -6.62 -13.61 21.45
N ASN A 37 -6.61 -14.94 21.63
CA ASN A 37 -5.41 -15.76 21.53
C ASN A 37 -5.39 -16.55 20.22
N CYS A 38 -4.41 -16.24 19.37
CA CYS A 38 -4.14 -16.86 18.09
C CYS A 38 -2.71 -17.43 18.01
N GLU A 39 -2.06 -17.71 19.14
CA GLU A 39 -0.66 -18.16 19.15
C GLU A 39 -0.50 -19.59 18.62
N SER A 40 0.63 -19.86 17.97
CA SER A 40 1.01 -21.20 17.49
C SER A 40 0.00 -21.84 16.53
N GLN A 41 -0.73 -21.03 15.76
CA GLN A 41 -1.76 -21.49 14.83
C GLN A 41 -1.25 -21.66 13.39
N SER A 42 0.06 -21.47 13.17
CA SER A 42 0.68 -21.44 11.83
C SER A 42 0.03 -20.43 10.89
N LEU A 43 -0.39 -19.28 11.42
CA LEU A 43 -0.98 -18.20 10.63
C LEU A 43 0.06 -17.60 9.69
N GLU A 44 -0.29 -17.46 8.42
CA GLU A 44 0.51 -16.74 7.41
C GLU A 44 0.00 -15.31 7.21
N TYR A 45 -1.25 -15.05 7.59
CA TYR A 45 -1.91 -13.74 7.59
C TYR A 45 -2.68 -13.52 8.89
N ILE A 46 -2.87 -12.26 9.25
CA ILE A 46 -3.69 -11.87 10.39
C ILE A 46 -5.17 -11.94 9.96
N PRO A 47 -6.06 -12.67 10.69
CA PRO A 47 -7.49 -12.68 10.37
C PRO A 47 -8.11 -11.28 10.38
N THR A 48 -9.10 -11.00 9.54
CA THR A 48 -9.71 -9.66 9.44
C THR A 48 -10.93 -9.47 10.35
N ASP A 49 -11.47 -10.55 10.90
CA ASP A 49 -12.82 -10.58 11.49
C ASP A 49 -12.86 -10.21 12.97
N PHE A 50 -11.85 -9.51 13.48
CA PHE A 50 -11.76 -9.25 14.91
C PHE A 50 -12.85 -8.33 15.46
N LEU A 51 -13.12 -8.52 16.74
CA LEU A 51 -14.07 -7.73 17.52
C LEU A 51 -13.50 -6.34 17.84
N ARG A 52 -14.36 -5.31 17.78
CA ARG A 52 -13.97 -3.90 18.00
C ARG A 52 -13.53 -3.62 19.44
N ASP A 53 -14.01 -4.40 20.40
CA ASP A 53 -13.68 -4.32 21.83
C ASP A 53 -12.47 -5.19 22.20
N THR A 54 -11.67 -5.65 21.22
CA THR A 54 -10.43 -6.37 21.48
C THR A 54 -9.44 -5.47 22.23
N VAL A 55 -8.98 -5.92 23.40
CA VAL A 55 -8.01 -5.22 24.26
C VAL A 55 -6.65 -5.91 24.31
N SER A 56 -6.60 -7.22 24.05
CA SER A 56 -5.35 -7.99 24.01
C SER A 56 -5.37 -8.98 22.86
N LEU A 57 -4.35 -8.92 22.02
CA LEU A 57 -4.21 -9.78 20.84
C LEU A 57 -2.86 -10.50 20.87
N TYR A 58 -2.94 -11.83 20.90
CA TYR A 58 -1.76 -12.69 20.91
C TYR A 58 -1.61 -13.39 19.56
N LEU A 59 -0.58 -13.01 18.80
CA LEU A 59 -0.26 -13.54 17.47
C LEU A 59 1.15 -14.14 17.42
N GLY A 60 1.78 -14.38 18.57
CA GLY A 60 3.13 -14.92 18.67
C GLY A 60 3.25 -16.36 18.16
N ASN A 61 4.46 -16.75 17.75
CA ASN A 61 4.78 -18.09 17.25
C ASN A 61 3.95 -18.50 16.02
N ASN A 62 3.78 -17.58 15.07
CA ASN A 62 3.11 -17.84 13.79
C ASN A 62 4.12 -17.69 12.63
N ARG A 63 3.64 -17.56 11.39
CA ARG A 63 4.45 -17.44 10.16
C ARG A 63 4.10 -16.15 9.40
N LEU A 64 3.66 -15.12 10.12
CA LEU A 64 3.32 -13.82 9.53
C LEU A 64 4.58 -13.23 8.88
N GLN A 65 4.46 -12.74 7.64
CA GLN A 65 5.59 -12.19 6.88
C GLN A 65 5.59 -10.67 6.79
N SER A 66 4.42 -10.06 6.89
CA SER A 66 4.23 -8.62 6.88
C SER A 66 2.96 -8.25 7.63
N ILE A 67 2.82 -6.97 7.96
CA ILE A 67 1.59 -6.38 8.49
C ILE A 67 1.15 -5.28 7.54
N GLN A 68 -0.05 -5.42 7.01
CA GLN A 68 -0.63 -4.48 6.06
C GLN A 68 -1.12 -3.20 6.76
N SER A 69 -1.20 -2.13 5.98
CA SER A 69 -1.79 -0.87 6.37
C SER A 69 -3.19 -1.11 6.92
N TYR A 70 -3.53 -0.43 8.02
CA TYR A 70 -4.86 -0.49 8.62
C TYR A 70 -5.30 -1.88 9.14
N THR A 71 -4.40 -2.86 9.26
CA THR A 71 -4.73 -4.21 9.79
C THR A 71 -5.48 -4.15 11.14
N PHE A 72 -5.11 -3.21 12.02
CA PHE A 72 -5.70 -3.07 13.34
C PHE A 72 -6.67 -1.87 13.47
N ILE A 73 -7.16 -1.31 12.35
CA ILE A 73 -7.91 -0.05 12.32
C ILE A 73 -9.16 -0.04 13.22
N ASN A 74 -9.81 -1.19 13.38
CA ASN A 74 -11.04 -1.33 14.16
C ASN A 74 -10.81 -1.67 15.64
N MET A 75 -9.56 -1.78 16.09
CA MET A 75 -9.21 -2.16 17.47
C MET A 75 -8.68 -0.96 18.27
N SER A 76 -9.44 0.14 18.32
CA SER A 76 -8.99 1.36 18.99
C SER A 76 -8.72 1.18 20.49
N GLN A 77 -9.25 0.12 21.11
CA GLN A 77 -9.06 -0.23 22.53
C GLN A 77 -7.91 -1.23 22.74
N LEU A 78 -7.20 -1.64 21.68
CA LEU A 78 -6.10 -2.60 21.80
C LEU A 78 -4.99 -2.00 22.65
N TYR A 79 -4.75 -2.64 23.79
CA TYR A 79 -3.75 -2.24 24.78
C TYR A 79 -2.46 -3.08 24.66
N TYR A 80 -2.63 -4.38 24.35
CA TYR A 80 -1.55 -5.36 24.26
C TYR A 80 -1.55 -6.06 22.91
N LEU A 81 -0.39 -6.10 22.24
CA LEU A 81 -0.17 -6.81 20.99
C LEU A 81 1.13 -7.63 21.05
N ASN A 82 1.02 -8.95 20.94
CA ASN A 82 2.16 -9.85 20.83
C ASN A 82 2.32 -10.37 19.40
N LEU A 83 3.42 -10.01 18.74
CA LEU A 83 3.83 -10.46 17.41
C LEU A 83 5.18 -11.21 17.44
N ASN A 84 5.67 -11.57 18.63
CA ASN A 84 6.97 -12.24 18.78
C ASN A 84 7.06 -13.53 17.97
N ARG A 85 8.27 -13.87 17.52
CA ARG A 85 8.56 -15.16 16.87
C ARG A 85 7.65 -15.40 15.66
N ASN A 86 7.61 -14.43 14.77
CA ASN A 86 7.02 -14.55 13.44
C ASN A 86 8.13 -14.44 12.39
N ASN A 87 7.78 -14.26 11.11
CA ASN A 87 8.72 -14.03 10.02
C ASN A 87 8.55 -12.63 9.42
N ILE A 88 8.15 -11.66 10.24
CA ILE A 88 7.80 -10.30 9.79
C ILE A 88 9.07 -9.58 9.36
N SER A 89 9.16 -9.23 8.08
CA SER A 89 10.29 -8.46 7.56
C SER A 89 9.99 -6.97 7.41
N HIS A 90 8.72 -6.60 7.27
CA HIS A 90 8.28 -5.21 7.12
C HIS A 90 6.86 -5.02 7.66
N ILE A 91 6.55 -3.77 8.04
CA ILE A 91 5.23 -3.33 8.51
C ILE A 91 4.89 -2.09 7.68
N GLU A 92 3.77 -2.14 6.98
CA GLU A 92 3.34 -1.02 6.15
C GLU A 92 2.95 0.20 6.99
N GLU A 93 2.95 1.36 6.33
CA GLU A 93 2.57 2.62 6.95
C GLU A 93 1.15 2.55 7.56
N HIS A 94 0.94 3.27 8.65
CA HIS A 94 -0.33 3.34 9.37
C HIS A 94 -0.87 2.02 9.95
N ALA A 95 -0.15 0.89 9.86
CA ALA A 95 -0.56 -0.37 10.50
C ALA A 95 -0.92 -0.18 11.98
N PHE A 96 -0.17 0.66 12.70
CA PHE A 96 -0.40 1.02 14.11
C PHE A 96 -1.00 2.42 14.31
N GLY A 97 -1.35 3.14 13.24
CA GLY A 97 -1.73 4.56 13.29
C GLY A 97 -3.04 4.85 14.01
N LYS A 98 -3.91 3.83 14.19
CA LYS A 98 -5.22 3.95 14.86
C LYS A 98 -5.29 3.20 16.19
N LEU A 99 -4.14 3.04 16.85
CA LEU A 99 -4.01 2.38 18.14
C LEU A 99 -3.59 3.38 19.24
N PRO A 100 -4.51 4.25 19.71
CA PRO A 100 -4.19 5.23 20.74
C PRO A 100 -3.93 4.59 22.11
N SER A 101 -4.55 3.44 22.39
CA SER A 101 -4.44 2.73 23.67
C SER A 101 -3.29 1.74 23.77
N LEU A 102 -2.55 1.51 22.68
CA LEU A 102 -1.49 0.49 22.65
C LEU A 102 -0.30 0.93 23.51
N LEU A 103 0.02 0.11 24.51
CA LEU A 103 1.10 0.35 25.47
C LEU A 103 2.10 -0.80 25.55
N ASP A 104 1.69 -2.02 25.18
CA ASP A 104 2.58 -3.19 25.17
C ASP A 104 2.63 -3.78 23.76
N LEU A 105 3.79 -3.64 23.09
CA LEU A 105 4.01 -4.11 21.72
C LEU A 105 5.28 -4.96 21.63
N TYR A 106 5.09 -6.27 21.56
CA TYR A 106 6.20 -7.21 21.46
C TYR A 106 6.39 -7.69 20.03
N MET A 107 7.55 -7.43 19.43
CA MET A 107 7.88 -7.83 18.05
C MET A 107 9.24 -8.52 17.92
N THR A 108 9.82 -8.98 19.03
CA THR A 108 11.13 -9.66 19.06
C THR A 108 11.12 -10.95 18.26
N TYR A 109 12.30 -11.37 17.79
CA TYR A 109 12.47 -12.56 16.96
C TYR A 109 11.66 -12.50 15.66
N ASN A 110 11.76 -11.36 14.97
CA ASN A 110 11.29 -11.16 13.61
C ASN A 110 12.47 -10.64 12.75
N PRO A 111 12.58 -11.05 11.48
CA PRO A 111 13.68 -10.67 10.60
C PRO A 111 13.44 -9.30 9.95
N PHE A 112 13.29 -8.23 10.73
CA PHE A 112 13.00 -6.89 10.18
C PHE A 112 14.11 -6.40 9.24
N ASN A 113 13.71 -5.93 8.05
CA ASN A 113 14.58 -5.26 7.11
C ASN A 113 14.75 -3.81 7.56
N CYS A 114 15.96 -3.41 7.93
CA CYS A 114 16.25 -2.05 8.38
C CYS A 114 16.84 -1.19 7.26
N ASP A 115 16.09 -1.10 6.18
CA ASP A 115 16.26 -0.12 5.12
C ASP A 115 15.15 0.94 5.22
N CYS A 116 14.80 1.67 4.15
CA CYS A 116 13.74 2.67 4.21
C CYS A 116 12.35 2.09 4.48
N SER A 117 12.12 0.78 4.27
CA SER A 117 10.84 0.15 4.59
C SER A 117 10.54 0.13 6.10
N VAL A 118 11.56 0.31 6.97
CA VAL A 118 11.38 0.38 8.43
C VAL A 118 11.07 1.80 8.92
N PHE A 119 11.15 2.82 8.07
CA PHE A 119 11.04 4.22 8.47
C PHE A 119 9.75 4.51 9.25
N SER A 120 8.60 4.09 8.72
CA SER A 120 7.29 4.33 9.36
C SER A 120 7.21 3.67 10.74
N LEU A 121 7.76 2.46 10.88
CA LEU A 121 7.84 1.76 12.16
C LEU A 121 8.78 2.49 13.13
N TRP A 122 9.98 2.86 12.67
CA TRP A 122 10.94 3.61 13.47
C TRP A 122 10.38 4.94 13.96
N SER A 123 9.73 5.71 13.08
CA SER A 123 9.09 6.98 13.42
C SER A 123 8.02 6.77 14.50
N TRP A 124 7.11 5.81 14.31
CA TRP A 124 6.08 5.49 15.29
C TRP A 124 6.65 5.06 16.65
N LEU A 125 7.72 4.26 16.65
CA LEU A 125 8.40 3.79 17.87
C LEU A 125 9.08 4.95 18.60
N THR A 126 9.79 5.81 17.87
CA THR A 126 10.57 6.93 18.43
C THR A 126 9.67 8.01 19.04
N GLU A 127 8.53 8.31 18.43
CA GLU A 127 7.50 9.19 19.01
C GLU A 127 7.00 8.69 20.36
N ARG A 128 7.01 7.37 20.57
CA ARG A 128 6.49 6.70 21.76
C ARG A 128 7.54 6.32 22.79
N LEU A 129 8.83 6.60 22.55
CA LEU A 129 9.91 6.41 23.53
C LEU A 129 9.72 7.24 24.81
N SER A 130 8.89 8.27 24.77
CA SER A 130 8.53 9.07 25.94
C SER A 130 7.52 8.39 26.87
N ILE A 131 6.94 7.25 26.47
CA ILE A 131 5.95 6.51 27.25
C ILE A 131 6.68 5.58 28.23
N PRO A 132 6.58 5.81 29.56
CA PRO A 132 7.22 4.95 30.54
C PRO A 132 6.70 3.53 30.46
N PHE A 133 7.60 2.54 30.61
CA PHE A 133 7.28 1.11 30.67
C PHE A 133 6.75 0.48 29.37
N MET A 134 6.77 1.18 28.22
CA MET A 134 6.44 0.56 26.94
C MET A 134 7.42 -0.58 26.64
N GLY A 135 6.95 -1.82 26.67
CA GLY A 135 7.72 -2.99 26.30
C GLY A 135 7.85 -3.07 24.78
N ILE A 136 8.79 -2.34 24.19
CA ILE A 136 9.12 -2.43 22.77
C ILE A 136 10.30 -3.38 22.60
N GLY A 137 10.11 -4.44 21.82
CA GLY A 137 11.23 -5.23 21.32
C GLY A 137 11.10 -5.39 19.82
N ALA A 138 11.96 -4.73 19.06
CA ALA A 138 11.98 -4.80 17.60
C ALA A 138 13.42 -4.57 17.13
N ASP A 139 14.04 -5.65 16.66
CA ASP A 139 15.43 -5.65 16.21
C ASP A 139 15.48 -6.01 14.74
N CYS A 140 16.37 -5.35 14.02
CA CYS A 140 16.75 -5.67 12.65
C CYS A 140 17.24 -7.12 12.56
N SER A 141 17.19 -7.70 11.37
CA SER A 141 17.71 -9.05 11.09
C SER A 141 19.20 -9.23 11.44
N ASN A 142 19.98 -8.14 11.47
CA ASN A 142 21.38 -8.11 11.90
C ASN A 142 21.57 -7.90 13.42
N GLY A 143 20.49 -7.82 14.20
CA GLY A 143 20.50 -7.63 15.65
C GLY A 143 20.55 -6.18 16.12
N THR A 144 20.60 -5.19 15.23
CA THR A 144 20.51 -3.77 15.60
C THR A 144 19.10 -3.44 16.08
N SER A 145 18.94 -2.80 17.24
CA SER A 145 17.61 -2.35 17.68
C SER A 145 17.10 -1.22 16.78
N ILE A 146 15.85 -1.32 16.32
CA ILE A 146 15.28 -0.36 15.37
C ILE A 146 15.35 1.06 15.93
N ILE A 147 14.99 1.26 17.20
CA ILE A 147 15.03 2.57 17.87
C ILE A 147 16.43 3.19 17.99
N SER A 148 17.49 2.41 17.75
CA SER A 148 18.89 2.89 17.79
C SER A 148 19.43 3.30 16.41
N LEU A 149 18.65 3.11 15.34
CA LEU A 149 19.03 3.54 14.00
C LEU A 149 19.21 5.06 13.97
N GLN A 150 20.25 5.52 13.27
CA GLN A 150 20.58 6.94 13.18
C GLN A 150 19.46 7.69 12.45
N SER A 151 18.94 8.75 13.08
CA SER A 151 17.86 9.58 12.55
C SER A 151 18.16 10.11 11.16
N ASP A 152 19.37 10.59 10.92
CA ASP A 152 19.73 11.27 9.66
C ASP A 152 19.74 10.31 8.47
N ALA A 153 20.11 9.04 8.71
CA ALA A 153 20.08 8.00 7.69
C ALA A 153 18.64 7.61 7.33
N LEU A 154 17.74 7.66 8.31
CA LEU A 154 16.31 7.39 8.14
C LEU A 154 15.53 8.62 7.66
N GLU A 155 16.02 9.84 7.85
CA GLU A 155 15.41 11.06 7.32
C GLU A 155 15.42 11.08 5.78
N ILE A 156 16.44 10.47 5.16
CA ILE A 156 16.49 10.18 3.72
C ILE A 156 15.33 9.26 3.30
N CYS A 157 14.82 8.44 4.21
CA CYS A 157 13.72 7.51 3.98
C CYS A 157 12.34 8.12 4.24
N ASN A 158 12.26 9.40 4.62
CA ASN A 158 10.99 10.09 4.81
C ASN A 158 10.31 10.34 3.45
N PRO A 159 9.14 9.73 3.16
CA PRO A 159 8.44 9.94 1.89
C PRO A 159 8.06 11.41 1.64
N ASP A 160 7.86 12.21 2.70
CA ASP A 160 7.57 13.65 2.57
C ASP A 160 8.75 14.45 1.97
N ASN A 161 9.98 13.92 2.09
CA ASN A 161 11.17 14.54 1.51
C ASN A 161 11.32 14.24 0.00
N CYS A 162 10.51 13.32 -0.53
CA CYS A 162 10.53 12.89 -1.91
C CYS A 162 9.89 13.95 -2.82
N LYS A 163 10.60 14.36 -3.87
CA LYS A 163 10.08 15.34 -4.83
C LYS A 163 9.47 14.64 -6.05
N CYS A 164 8.28 14.05 -5.92
CA CYS A 164 7.58 13.52 -7.08
C CYS A 164 6.68 14.58 -7.73
N PHE A 165 6.79 14.76 -9.04
CA PHE A 165 5.97 15.68 -9.84
C PHE A 165 4.76 14.97 -10.43
N ASN A 166 3.79 15.76 -10.91
CA ASN A 166 2.64 15.29 -11.69
C ASN A 166 1.79 14.18 -11.03
N GLY A 167 1.76 14.14 -9.70
CA GLY A 167 1.01 13.16 -8.94
C GLY A 167 1.68 11.79 -8.85
N GLY A 168 2.98 11.69 -9.12
CA GLY A 168 3.76 10.49 -8.81
C GLY A 168 3.74 10.18 -7.29
N GLU A 169 3.65 8.91 -6.96
CA GLU A 169 3.63 8.43 -5.58
C GLU A 169 5.07 8.12 -5.14
N CYS A 170 5.46 8.51 -3.93
CA CYS A 170 6.80 8.18 -3.47
C CYS A 170 6.83 6.78 -2.85
N MET A 171 7.77 5.97 -3.30
CA MET A 171 8.03 4.63 -2.78
C MET A 171 9.42 4.56 -2.16
N ALA A 172 9.51 3.89 -1.01
CA ALA A 172 10.76 3.52 -0.40
C ALA A 172 11.22 2.14 -0.92
N ILE A 173 12.34 2.08 -1.63
CA ILE A 173 12.94 0.82 -2.12
C ILE A 173 14.37 0.72 -1.59
N GLY A 174 14.60 -0.22 -0.66
CA GLY A 174 15.90 -0.31 -0.01
C GLY A 174 16.21 0.99 0.72
N SER A 175 17.38 1.59 0.49
CA SER A 175 17.75 2.90 1.05
C SER A 175 17.50 4.08 0.12
N ALA A 176 16.73 3.89 -0.97
CA ALA A 176 16.43 4.92 -1.95
C ALA A 176 14.93 5.26 -1.93
N LEU A 177 14.63 6.56 -2.07
CA LEU A 177 13.29 7.03 -2.40
C LEU A 177 13.17 7.09 -3.93
N VAL A 178 12.10 6.50 -4.46
CA VAL A 178 11.84 6.40 -5.88
C VAL A 178 10.41 6.86 -6.12
N CYS A 179 10.18 7.67 -7.16
CA CYS A 179 8.82 8.03 -7.55
C CYS A 179 8.20 6.94 -8.44
N ASP A 180 7.06 6.41 -8.03
CA ASP A 180 6.15 5.67 -8.90
C ASP A 180 5.37 6.66 -9.77
N CYS A 181 5.61 6.61 -11.07
CA CYS A 181 5.00 7.56 -11.98
C CYS A 181 3.66 7.06 -12.50
N ILE A 182 2.62 7.88 -12.35
CA ILE A 182 1.29 7.55 -12.85
C ILE A 182 1.12 7.90 -14.32
N GLY A 183 0.49 6.99 -15.08
CA GLY A 183 0.08 7.22 -16.46
C GLY A 183 1.22 7.60 -17.41
N GLN A 184 1.20 8.86 -17.87
CA GLN A 184 2.10 9.34 -18.92
C GLN A 184 3.42 9.92 -18.43
N TRP A 185 3.71 9.87 -17.14
CA TRP A 185 4.88 10.51 -16.56
C TRP A 185 6.03 9.52 -16.37
N THR A 186 7.26 10.00 -16.52
CA THR A 186 8.51 9.25 -16.41
C THR A 186 9.64 10.12 -15.84
N GLY A 187 10.81 9.52 -15.66
CA GLY A 187 11.97 10.17 -15.04
C GLY A 187 12.02 9.90 -13.53
N GLU A 188 13.17 10.18 -12.92
CA GLU A 188 13.43 9.93 -11.48
C GLU A 188 12.37 10.54 -10.54
N PHE A 189 11.79 11.68 -10.95
CA PHE A 189 10.82 12.45 -10.18
C PHE A 189 9.47 12.58 -10.91
N CYS A 190 9.18 11.76 -11.93
CA CYS A 190 7.98 11.88 -12.76
C CYS A 190 7.80 13.24 -13.44
N GLN A 191 8.90 13.93 -13.71
CA GLN A 191 8.93 15.26 -14.33
C GLN A 191 8.80 15.24 -15.86
N GLU A 192 9.02 14.09 -16.49
CA GLU A 192 9.03 13.94 -17.94
C GLU A 192 7.72 13.32 -18.41
N SER A 193 7.19 13.75 -19.55
CA SER A 193 6.11 13.00 -20.21
C SER A 193 6.72 11.93 -21.10
N GLN A 194 6.11 10.75 -21.13
CA GLN A 194 6.42 9.68 -22.09
C GLN A 194 6.38 10.19 -23.54
N CYS A 195 5.59 11.23 -23.85
CA CYS A 195 5.50 11.82 -25.18
C CYS A 195 6.56 12.90 -25.47
N THR A 196 7.30 13.40 -24.48
CA THR A 196 8.31 14.46 -24.70
C THR A 196 9.48 13.97 -25.57
N SER A 197 9.81 12.67 -25.51
CA SER A 197 10.89 12.04 -26.26
C SER A 197 10.43 10.95 -27.25
N TYR A 198 9.12 10.76 -27.39
CA TYR A 198 8.55 9.73 -28.28
C TYR A 198 8.53 10.21 -29.74
N ASP A 199 9.49 9.72 -30.54
CA ASP A 199 9.59 10.05 -31.95
C ASP A 199 8.49 9.35 -32.78
N CYS A 200 7.41 10.08 -33.04
CA CYS A 200 6.31 9.63 -33.89
C CYS A 200 6.50 9.90 -35.38
N GLY A 201 7.52 10.67 -35.79
CA GLY A 201 7.70 11.10 -37.18
C GLY A 201 6.50 11.94 -37.68
N TYR A 202 5.66 11.36 -38.55
CA TYR A 202 4.50 12.02 -39.18
C TYR A 202 3.19 11.90 -38.36
N GLY A 203 3.30 11.81 -37.04
CA GLY A 203 2.14 11.65 -36.17
C GLY A 203 2.34 12.35 -34.84
N ASP A 204 1.25 12.44 -34.10
CA ASP A 204 1.22 13.01 -32.77
C ASP A 204 1.30 11.89 -31.74
N CYS A 205 2.14 12.07 -30.72
CA CYS A 205 2.18 11.13 -29.60
C CYS A 205 0.93 11.32 -28.73
N TYR A 206 0.33 10.21 -28.33
CA TYR A 206 -0.76 10.15 -27.38
C TYR A 206 -0.56 8.92 -26.47
N ILE A 207 -1.24 8.91 -25.33
CA ILE A 207 -1.08 7.85 -24.33
C ILE A 207 -2.34 6.98 -24.37
N GLU A 208 -2.15 5.67 -24.54
CA GLU A 208 -3.28 4.76 -24.69
C GLU A 208 -4.01 4.55 -23.35
N PRO A 209 -5.33 4.82 -23.27
CA PRO A 209 -6.05 4.81 -21.99
C PRO A 209 -6.08 3.45 -21.27
N GLU A 210 -5.98 2.35 -22.02
CA GLU A 210 -6.14 0.99 -21.48
C GLU A 210 -4.88 0.47 -20.77
N ASN A 211 -3.69 0.89 -21.20
CA ASN A 211 -2.41 0.35 -20.70
C ASN A 211 -1.37 1.43 -20.36
N GLY A 212 -1.70 2.71 -20.57
CA GLY A 212 -0.82 3.85 -20.25
C GLY A 212 0.41 3.97 -21.14
N THR A 213 0.48 3.25 -22.27
CA THR A 213 1.66 3.30 -23.15
C THR A 213 1.56 4.43 -24.17
N ALA A 214 2.69 5.11 -24.40
CA ALA A 214 2.80 6.06 -25.50
C ALA A 214 2.69 5.37 -26.88
N GLN A 215 1.85 5.96 -27.73
CA GLN A 215 1.59 5.54 -29.09
C GLN A 215 1.52 6.74 -30.03
N CYS A 216 1.67 6.49 -31.34
CA CYS A 216 1.56 7.53 -32.35
C CYS A 216 0.22 7.46 -33.06
N LEU A 217 -0.49 8.59 -33.10
CA LEU A 217 -1.66 8.81 -33.92
C LEU A 217 -1.22 9.45 -35.25
N CYS A 218 -1.41 8.73 -36.33
CA CYS A 218 -1.00 9.19 -37.65
C CYS A 218 -2.15 9.93 -38.35
N GLY A 219 -1.92 11.15 -38.85
CA GLY A 219 -2.77 11.75 -39.89
C GLY A 219 -3.40 13.12 -39.64
N ASP A 220 -3.26 13.77 -38.49
CA ASP A 220 -3.88 15.10 -38.27
C ASP A 220 -3.11 16.25 -38.94
N ARG A 221 -1.78 16.28 -38.79
CA ARG A 221 -0.93 17.40 -39.28
C ARG A 221 -0.16 17.13 -40.57
N TYR A 222 -0.19 15.90 -41.06
CA TYR A 222 0.68 15.44 -42.16
C TYR A 222 -0.10 14.73 -43.29
N VAL A 223 -1.26 15.25 -43.66
CA VAL A 223 -2.17 14.65 -44.67
C VAL A 223 -1.47 14.36 -46.01
N ASN A 224 -0.46 15.15 -46.39
CA ASN A 224 0.33 14.95 -47.61
C ASN A 224 1.33 13.77 -47.53
N TYR A 225 1.62 13.29 -46.32
CA TYR A 225 2.53 12.17 -46.07
C TYR A 225 1.75 10.91 -45.65
N CYS A 226 0.64 11.06 -44.92
CA CYS A 226 -0.21 9.95 -44.49
C CYS A 226 -1.63 10.07 -45.06
N PRO A 227 -2.03 9.21 -46.01
CA PRO A 227 -3.33 9.32 -46.68
C PRO A 227 -4.50 8.69 -45.92
N VAL A 228 -4.25 8.01 -44.79
CA VAL A 228 -5.30 7.44 -43.94
C VAL A 228 -5.22 8.05 -42.55
N TYR A 229 -6.34 8.60 -42.10
CA TYR A 229 -6.51 9.23 -40.80
C TYR A 229 -6.73 8.21 -39.69
N GLY A 230 -6.18 8.46 -38.50
CA GLY A 230 -6.52 7.72 -37.27
C GLY A 230 -5.84 6.36 -37.11
N MET A 231 -4.78 6.07 -37.88
CA MET A 231 -3.99 4.85 -37.69
C MET A 231 -3.10 4.98 -36.45
N LYS A 232 -2.99 3.88 -35.69
CA LYS A 232 -2.13 3.76 -34.50
C LYS A 232 -0.91 2.90 -34.81
N ASN A 233 0.30 3.38 -34.51
CA ASN A 233 1.53 2.59 -34.63
C ASN A 233 2.62 3.11 -33.67
N ARG A 234 3.72 2.36 -33.54
CA ARG A 234 4.91 2.75 -32.78
C ARG A 234 5.71 3.87 -33.45
N LYS A 235 5.72 3.94 -34.78
CA LYS A 235 6.22 5.10 -35.56
C LYS A 235 5.35 5.31 -36.79
N CYS A 236 4.90 6.54 -37.04
CA CYS A 236 4.08 6.84 -38.22
C CYS A 236 4.88 6.80 -39.53
N ILE A 237 6.21 6.95 -39.49
CA ILE A 237 7.05 6.85 -40.68
C ILE A 237 6.94 5.51 -41.41
N ASP A 238 6.66 4.42 -40.67
CA ASP A 238 6.53 3.06 -41.21
C ASP A 238 5.28 2.90 -42.08
N ILE A 239 4.26 3.75 -41.85
CA ILE A 239 2.99 3.74 -42.58
C ILE A 239 2.93 4.91 -43.58
N CYS A 240 3.39 6.09 -43.19
CA CYS A 240 3.18 7.37 -43.90
C CYS A 240 4.25 7.70 -44.96
N LYS A 241 4.83 6.70 -45.62
CA LYS A 241 5.75 6.89 -46.76
C LYS A 241 5.60 5.83 -47.87
N THR A 242 4.90 4.73 -47.60
CA THR A 242 4.66 3.64 -48.54
C THR A 242 3.54 3.93 -49.53
N VAL A 243 2.62 4.87 -49.23
CA VAL A 243 1.50 5.16 -50.12
C VAL A 243 1.84 6.16 -51.23
N THR A 244 2.84 7.03 -51.06
CA THR A 244 3.35 7.90 -52.13
C THR A 244 4.00 7.08 -53.26
N THR A 245 4.53 5.89 -52.96
CA THR A 245 5.03 4.94 -53.96
C THR A 245 3.91 4.13 -54.63
N MET A 246 2.74 3.98 -54.00
CA MET A 246 1.58 3.31 -54.62
C MET A 246 0.73 4.27 -55.48
N GLN A 247 0.65 5.56 -55.14
CA GLN A 247 -0.07 6.54 -55.97
C GLN A 247 0.67 6.89 -57.28
N SER A 248 2.00 6.70 -57.36
CA SER A 248 2.74 6.81 -58.63
C SER A 248 2.55 5.58 -59.54
N VAL A 249 2.12 4.43 -59.00
CA VAL A 249 1.78 3.23 -59.78
C VAL A 249 0.35 3.28 -60.33
N MET A 250 -0.59 3.94 -59.63
CA MET A 250 -1.98 4.07 -60.09
C MET A 250 -2.25 5.25 -61.05
N LYS A 251 -1.27 6.13 -61.32
CA LYS A 251 -1.37 7.16 -62.37
C LYS A 251 -0.83 6.74 -63.74
N ASN A 252 -0.36 5.50 -63.89
CA ASN A 252 0.17 4.95 -65.15
C ASN A 252 -0.62 3.71 -65.65
N LYS A 253 -1.93 3.66 -65.41
CA LYS A 253 -2.85 2.74 -66.10
C LYS A 253 -3.99 3.50 -66.76
#